data_AF-M1ZYW1-F1
#
_entry.id   AF-M1ZYW1-F1
#
_cell.length_a   1.000
_cell.length_b   1.000
_cell.length_c   1.000
_cell.angle_alpha   90.00
_cell.angle_beta   90.00
_cell.angle_gamma   90.00
#
_symmetry.space_group_name_H-M   'P 1'
#
loop_
_entity.id
_entity.type
_entity.pdbx_description
1 polymer ?
#
loop_
_entity_poly.entity_id
_entity_poly.type
_entity_poly.pdbx_seq_one_letter_code
_entity_poly.pdbx_strand_id
1 'polypeptide(L)'
;MIIKTLEGQIHKVNIEEVYIKPFYLKNKIHCYALCNNEGNTEVVLAEYTDRTIAGHMLHLLIHCSALDVPHEILPYVSLQEDLLLSASFKLRKAKEKFKKEQEWE
;
A
#
# COMPACT_ATOMS: atom_id res chain seq x y z
N MET A 1 -9.72 6.51 -10.66
CA MET A 1 -10.32 5.43 -9.84
C MET A 1 -11.11 6.03 -8.68
N ILE A 2 -12.07 5.30 -8.11
CA ILE A 2 -12.83 5.74 -6.93
C ILE A 2 -12.21 5.08 -5.70
N ILE A 3 -11.82 5.88 -4.69
CA ILE A 3 -11.25 5.40 -3.43
C ILE A 3 -12.14 5.82 -2.27
N LYS A 4 -12.38 4.88 -1.34
CA LYS A 4 -12.98 5.14 -0.03
C LYS A 4 -11.90 5.14 1.06
N THR A 5 -11.77 6.23 1.80
CA THR A 5 -10.80 6.36 2.91
C THR A 5 -11.22 5.55 4.13
N LEU A 6 -10.33 5.47 5.13
CA LEU A 6 -10.62 4.80 6.41
C LEU A 6 -11.77 5.48 7.17
N GLU A 7 -11.92 6.79 6.99
CA GLU A 7 -13.01 7.61 7.54
C GLU A 7 -14.31 7.49 6.74
N GLY A 8 -14.31 6.70 5.66
CA GLY A 8 -15.46 6.47 4.79
C GLY A 8 -15.72 7.55 3.75
N GLN A 9 -14.79 8.50 3.57
CA GLN A 9 -14.91 9.54 2.55
C GLN A 9 -14.61 8.95 1.16
N ILE A 10 -15.31 9.40 0.13
CA ILE A 10 -15.14 8.89 -1.23
C ILE A 10 -14.48 9.98 -2.08
N HIS A 11 -13.35 9.63 -2.69
CA HIS A 11 -12.56 10.51 -3.55
C HIS A 11 -12.40 9.90 -4.94
N LYS A 12 -12.45 10.75 -5.98
CA LYS A 12 -12.14 10.35 -7.35
C LYS A 12 -10.71 10.77 -7.65
N VAL A 13 -9.79 9.82 -7.58
CA VAL A 13 -8.35 10.09 -7.70
C VAL A 13 -7.78 9.65 -9.06
N ASN A 14 -6.77 10.37 -9.52
CA ASN A 14 -5.89 9.90 -10.58
C ASN A 14 -4.74 9.10 -9.92
N ILE A 15 -4.64 7.80 -10.19
CA ILE A 15 -3.65 6.95 -9.51
C ILE A 15 -2.20 7.39 -9.79
N GLU A 16 -1.96 7.99 -10.95
CA GLU A 16 -0.64 8.52 -11.33
C GLU A 16 -0.23 9.73 -10.48
N GLU A 17 -1.19 10.40 -9.85
CA GLU A 17 -0.99 11.56 -8.97
C GLU A 17 -1.02 11.18 -7.49
N VAL A 18 -1.15 9.89 -7.16
CA VAL A 18 -1.08 9.40 -5.78
C VAL A 18 0.36 9.13 -5.39
N TYR A 19 0.80 9.69 -4.27
CA TYR A 19 2.17 9.55 -3.77
C TYR A 19 2.21 9.43 -2.24
N ILE A 20 3.37 9.06 -1.72
CA ILE A 20 3.61 8.93 -0.28
C ILE A 20 4.41 10.13 0.22
N LYS A 21 3.89 10.80 1.23
CA LYS A 21 4.52 11.97 1.86
C LYS A 21 4.78 11.74 3.36
N PRO A 22 5.99 11.99 3.87
CA PRO A 22 6.26 11.95 5.30
C PRO A 22 5.73 13.22 6.00
N PHE A 23 5.10 13.04 7.14
CA PHE A 23 4.71 14.12 8.05
C PHE A 23 5.61 14.13 9.27
N TYR A 24 6.07 15.31 9.67
CA TYR A 24 7.05 15.48 10.74
C TYR A 24 6.45 16.12 11.98
N LEU A 25 6.78 15.58 13.15
CA LEU A 25 6.49 16.16 14.45
C LEU A 25 7.79 16.25 15.24
N LYS A 26 8.15 17.45 15.73
CA LYS A 26 9.39 17.69 16.50
C LYS A 26 10.65 17.13 15.82
N ASN A 27 10.82 17.39 14.52
CA ASN A 27 11.92 16.89 13.67
C ASN A 27 12.03 15.36 13.55
N LYS A 28 10.98 14.61 13.90
CA LYS A 28 10.89 13.17 13.67
C LYS A 28 9.71 12.87 12.75
N ILE A 29 9.84 11.86 11.91
CA ILE A 29 8.71 11.38 11.10
C ILE A 29 7.67 10.82 12.06
N HIS A 30 6.45 11.35 11.96
CA HIS A 30 5.30 10.93 12.74
C HIS A 30 4.49 9.86 11.99
N CYS A 31 4.20 10.12 10.72
CA CYS A 31 3.47 9.21 9.84
C CYS A 31 3.87 9.42 8.37
N TYR A 32 3.44 8.50 7.53
CA TYR A 32 3.51 8.53 6.08
C TYR A 32 2.09 8.53 5.55
N ALA A 33 1.72 9.58 4.82
CA ALA A 33 0.40 9.71 4.25
C ALA A 33 0.40 9.31 2.78
N LEU A 34 -0.70 8.69 2.34
CA LEU A 34 -1.09 8.62 0.94
C LEU A 34 -1.76 9.93 0.58
N CYS A 35 -1.19 10.68 -0.35
CA CYS A 35 -1.74 11.95 -0.81
C CYS A 35 -2.11 11.85 -2.30
N ASN A 36 -3.17 12.55 -2.70
CA ASN A 36 -3.51 12.82 -4.09
C ASN A 36 -3.43 14.34 -4.35
N ASN A 37 -3.01 14.76 -5.55
CA ASN A 37 -3.02 16.17 -5.92
C ASN A 37 -4.26 16.50 -6.77
N GLU A 38 -5.27 17.12 -6.17
CA GLU A 38 -6.48 17.54 -6.88
C GLU A 38 -6.38 19.02 -7.25
N GLY A 39 -5.81 19.32 -8.42
CA GLY A 39 -5.80 20.67 -8.97
C GLY A 39 -5.11 21.71 -8.07
N ASN A 40 -3.93 21.38 -7.54
CA ASN A 40 -3.13 22.14 -6.56
C ASN A 40 -3.61 22.04 -5.10
N THR A 41 -4.59 21.19 -4.82
CA THR A 41 -4.99 20.86 -3.45
C THR A 41 -4.48 19.46 -3.10
N GLU A 42 -3.66 19.37 -2.06
CA GLU A 42 -3.22 18.08 -1.54
C GLU A 42 -4.34 17.47 -0.68
N VAL A 43 -4.82 16.30 -1.07
CA VAL A 43 -5.84 15.53 -0.33
C VAL A 43 -5.16 14.32 0.30
N VAL A 44 -5.27 14.21 1.63
CA VAL A 44 -4.80 13.03 2.36
C VAL A 44 -5.86 11.94 2.28
N LEU A 45 -5.48 10.77 1.74
CA LEU A 45 -6.34 9.61 1.57
C LEU A 45 -6.24 8.64 2.76
N ALA A 46 -5.05 8.55 3.36
CA ALA A 46 -4.77 7.66 4.50
C ALA A 46 -3.45 8.06 5.17
N GLU A 47 -3.29 7.69 6.45
CA GLU A 47 -2.04 7.83 7.19
C GLU A 47 -1.61 6.49 7.78
N TYR A 48 -0.30 6.22 7.69
CA TYR A 48 0.31 5.02 8.28
C TYR A 48 1.57 5.39 9.06
N THR A 49 1.84 4.66 10.13
CA THR A 49 3.07 4.83 10.94
C THR A 49 4.32 4.28 10.25
N ASP A 50 4.15 3.34 9.30
CA ASP A 50 5.23 2.66 8.60
C ASP A 50 5.18 2.95 7.09
N ARG A 51 6.32 3.34 6.51
CA ARG A 51 6.49 3.61 5.08
C ARG A 51 6.19 2.38 4.22
N THR A 52 6.57 1.19 4.69
CA THR A 52 6.35 -0.09 4.02
C THR A 52 4.86 -0.35 3.86
N ILE A 53 4.06 -0.02 4.88
CA ILE A 53 2.61 -0.19 4.86
C ILE A 53 1.97 0.80 3.89
N ALA A 54 2.38 2.07 3.93
CA ALA A 54 1.93 3.06 2.95
C ALA A 54 2.30 2.63 1.51
N GLY A 55 3.52 2.12 1.32
CA GLY A 55 4.01 1.58 0.04
C GLY A 55 3.20 0.38 -0.44
N HIS A 56 2.86 -0.52 0.47
CA HIS A 56 2.05 -1.69 0.15
C HIS A 56 0.63 -1.30 -0.26
N MET A 57 0.01 -0.37 0.46
CA MET A 57 -1.31 0.15 0.08
C MET A 57 -1.28 0.83 -1.30
N LEU A 58 -0.26 1.67 -1.58
CA LEU A 58 -0.08 2.28 -2.89
C LEU A 58 0.05 1.21 -3.99
N HIS A 59 0.86 0.18 -3.76
CA HIS A 59 1.05 -0.91 -4.69
C HIS A 59 -0.27 -1.64 -5.01
N LEU A 60 -1.09 -1.92 -3.99
CA LEU A 60 -2.42 -2.50 -4.16
C LEU A 60 -3.33 -1.58 -5.01
N LEU A 61 -3.36 -0.28 -4.72
CA LEU A 61 -4.16 0.68 -5.51
C LEU A 61 -3.73 0.73 -6.97
N ILE A 62 -2.41 0.72 -7.24
CA ILE A 62 -1.88 0.69 -8.62
C ILE A 62 -2.35 -0.58 -9.34
N HIS A 63 -2.25 -1.74 -8.70
CA HIS A 63 -2.65 -3.00 -9.32
C HIS A 63 -4.16 -3.07 -9.57
N CYS A 64 -4.94 -2.50 -8.67
CA CYS A 64 -6.39 -2.50 -8.79
C CYS A 64 -6.93 -1.33 -9.64
N SER A 65 -6.09 -0.37 -10.04
CA SER A 65 -6.50 0.80 -10.82
C SER A 65 -7.14 0.49 -12.17
N ALA A 66 -6.80 -0.66 -12.76
CA ALA A 66 -7.39 -1.16 -14.00
C ALA A 66 -8.82 -1.72 -13.82
N LEU A 67 -9.25 -1.95 -12.57
CA LEU A 67 -10.58 -2.43 -12.26
C LEU A 67 -11.51 -1.23 -12.09
N ASP A 68 -12.63 -1.19 -12.84
CA ASP A 68 -13.63 -0.12 -12.76
C ASP A 68 -14.59 -0.33 -11.57
N VAL A 69 -14.02 -0.54 -10.39
CA VAL A 69 -14.75 -0.71 -9.14
C VAL A 69 -14.23 0.25 -8.07
N PRO A 70 -15.06 0.66 -7.09
CA PRO A 70 -14.57 1.39 -5.93
C PRO A 70 -13.59 0.55 -5.12
N HIS A 71 -12.49 1.18 -4.70
CA HIS A 71 -11.46 0.56 -3.87
C HIS A 71 -11.46 1.18 -2.48
N GLU A 72 -11.21 0.37 -1.46
CA GLU A 72 -11.15 0.83 -0.08
C GLU A 72 -9.69 0.87 0.39
N ILE A 73 -9.33 1.95 1.09
CA ILE A 73 -8.08 2.01 1.84
C ILE A 73 -8.16 0.99 2.98
N LEU A 74 -7.16 0.13 3.06
CA LEU A 74 -7.12 -0.92 4.07
C LEU A 74 -6.49 -0.41 5.38
N PRO A 75 -6.98 -0.87 6.53
CA PRO A 75 -6.39 -0.53 7.81
C PRO A 75 -5.01 -1.18 7.95
N TYR A 76 -4.18 -0.59 8.82
CA TYR A 76 -2.80 -1.03 9.06
C TYR A 76 -2.68 -2.54 9.34
N VAL A 77 -3.58 -3.09 10.17
CA VAL A 77 -3.55 -4.51 10.56
C VAL A 77 -3.76 -5.42 9.35
N SER A 78 -4.72 -5.11 8.49
CA SER A 78 -5.00 -5.91 7.29
C SER A 78 -3.82 -5.87 6.30
N LEU A 79 -3.17 -4.72 6.15
CA LEU A 79 -1.97 -4.61 5.31
C LEU A 79 -0.79 -5.40 5.89
N GLN A 80 -0.62 -5.41 7.21
CA GLN A 80 0.39 -6.24 7.89
C GLN A 80 0.13 -7.73 7.69
N GLU A 81 -1.11 -8.18 7.83
CA GLU A 81 -1.50 -9.57 7.60
C GLU A 81 -1.21 -10.00 6.16
N ASP A 82 -1.55 -9.17 5.18
CA ASP A 82 -1.28 -9.45 3.77
C ASP A 82 0.23 -9.53 3.47
N LEU A 83 1.03 -8.61 4.03
CA LEU A 83 2.49 -8.66 3.91
C LEU A 83 3.08 -9.93 4.52
N LEU A 84 2.59 -10.35 5.69
CA LEU A 84 3.03 -11.58 6.35
C LEU A 84 2.73 -12.81 5.49
N LEU A 85 1.52 -12.89 4.92
CA LEU A 85 1.13 -13.98 4.02
C LEU A 85 1.99 -14.00 2.76
N SER A 86 2.20 -12.84 2.14
CA SER A 86 3.03 -12.66 0.95
C SER A 86 4.48 -13.10 1.20
N ALA A 87 5.07 -12.68 2.31
CA ALA A 87 6.42 -13.06 2.72
C ALA A 87 6.54 -14.57 2.99
N SER A 88 5.57 -15.13 3.71
CA SER A 88 5.52 -16.58 4.03
C SER A 88 5.45 -17.42 2.75
N PHE A 89 4.64 -17.00 1.79
CA PHE A 89 4.51 -17.68 0.50
C PHE A 89 5.78 -17.61 -0.34
N LYS A 90 6.42 -16.43 -0.42
CA LYS A 90 7.71 -16.24 -1.11
C LYS A 90 8.80 -17.12 -0.50
N LEU A 91 8.87 -17.19 0.83
CA LEU A 91 9.82 -18.04 1.55
C LEU A 91 9.60 -19.53 1.22
N ARG A 92 8.34 -19.98 1.22
CA ARG A 92 8.01 -21.37 0.87
C ARG A 92 8.46 -21.71 -0.56
N LYS A 93 8.16 -20.85 -1.54
CA LYS A 93 8.59 -21.05 -2.94
C LYS A 93 10.11 -21.12 -3.06
N ALA A 94 10.85 -20.27 -2.35
CA ALA A 94 12.30 -20.30 -2.35
C ALA A 94 12.86 -21.62 -1.80
N LYS A 95 12.29 -22.14 -0.71
CA LYS A 95 12.68 -23.44 -0.14
C LYS A 95 12.37 -24.60 -1.08
N GLU A 96 11.20 -24.59 -1.72
CA GLU A 96 10.83 -25.61 -2.71
C GLU A 96 11.77 -25.60 -3.92
N LYS A 97 12.17 -24.41 -4.40
CA LYS A 97 13.14 -24.26 -5.48
C LYS A 97 14.53 -24.78 -5.08
N PHE A 98 15.03 -24.38 -3.91
CA PHE A 98 16.32 -24.83 -3.41
C PHE A 98 16.39 -26.36 -3.26
N LYS A 99 15.33 -26.98 -2.72
CA LYS A 99 15.27 -28.45 -2.59
C LYS A 99 15.34 -29.15 -3.94
N LYS A 100 14.62 -28.65 -4.95
CA LYS A 100 14.68 -29.19 -6.32
C LYS A 100 16.07 -29.06 -6.91
N GLU A 101 16.75 -27.93 -6.70
CA GLU A 101 18.12 -27.73 -7.19
C GLU A 101 19.11 -28.72 -6.55
N GLN A 102 18.94 -29.06 -5.27
CA GLN A 102 19.76 -30.09 -4.60
C GLN A 102 19.46 -31.54 -5.01
N GLU A 103 18.27 -31.84 -5.54
CA GLU A 103 17.93 -33.20 -6.02
C GLU A 103 18.51 -33.48 -7.42
N TRP A 104 19.03 -32.47 -8.11
CA TRP A 104 19.58 -32.55 -9.47
C TRP A 104 21.12 -32.48 -9.50
N GLU A 105 21.77 -32.29 -8.35
CA GLU A 105 23.22 -32.40 -8.12
C GLU A 105 23.58 -33.78 -7.55
#